data_AF-A0A557SXS0-F1
#
_entry.id   AF-A0A557SXS0-F1
#
_cell.length_a   1.000
_cell.length_b   1.000
_cell.length_c   1.000
_cell.angle_alpha   90.00
_cell.angle_beta   90.00
_cell.angle_gamma   90.00
#
_symmetry.space_group_name_H-M   'P 1'
#
loop_
_entity.id
_entity.type
_entity.pdbx_description
1 polymer ?
#
loop_
_entity_poly.entity_id
_entity_poly.type
_entity_poly.pdbx_seq_one_letter_code
_entity_poly.pdbx_strand_id
1 'polypeptide(L)'
;MLDQDNISNDNRIKIITGSENITNFILESYKRANRNMDTCLDFVGPSLVATDHRIMNGVFEMLQRGIKIRFITDVTKENIYYCKDVMEVCEIRHIEGIKGNFGILDENEYNLLG
;
A
#
# COMPACT_ATOMS: atom_id res chain seq x y z
N MET A 1 -13.57 24.09 -27.52
CA MET A 1 -12.23 24.43 -27.00
C MET A 1 -11.84 23.29 -26.09
N LEU A 2 -11.01 22.39 -26.65
CA LEU A 2 -10.38 21.19 -26.07
C LEU A 2 -11.30 20.10 -25.48
N ASP A 3 -11.55 19.09 -26.33
CA ASP A 3 -11.91 17.73 -25.94
C ASP A 3 -10.77 17.10 -25.11
N GLN A 4 -11.09 16.59 -23.93
CA GLN A 4 -10.23 15.65 -23.19
C GLN A 4 -11.05 14.45 -22.71
N ASP A 5 -11.71 13.78 -23.64
CA ASP A 5 -12.05 12.37 -23.49
C ASP A 5 -11.30 11.61 -24.56
N ASN A 6 -10.05 11.26 -24.26
CA ASN A 6 -9.34 10.23 -24.99
C ASN A 6 -8.83 9.18 -23.99
N ILE A 7 -9.79 8.59 -23.28
CA ILE A 7 -9.58 7.36 -22.51
C ILE A 7 -9.52 6.23 -23.53
N SER A 8 -8.32 5.75 -23.80
CA SER A 8 -8.11 4.45 -24.44
C SER A 8 -8.89 3.40 -23.65
N ASN A 9 -9.86 2.75 -24.29
CA ASN A 9 -10.79 1.77 -23.72
C ASN A 9 -10.12 0.42 -23.36
N ASP A 10 -8.85 0.42 -22.98
CA ASP A 10 -8.20 -0.68 -22.29
C ASP A 10 -8.17 -0.34 -20.79
N ASN A 11 -9.31 -0.57 -20.13
CA ASN A 11 -9.65 -0.17 -18.74
C ASN A 11 -8.79 -0.81 -17.62
N ARG A 12 -7.58 -1.28 -17.90
CA ARG A 12 -6.75 -2.06 -16.96
C ARG A 12 -5.77 -1.23 -16.13
N ILE A 13 -5.44 -0.02 -16.55
CA ILE A 13 -4.45 0.84 -15.88
C ILE A 13 -5.05 2.21 -15.61
N LYS A 14 -4.92 2.68 -14.37
CA LYS A 14 -5.34 4.02 -13.94
C LYS A 14 -4.17 4.77 -13.33
N ILE A 15 -3.96 6.02 -13.76
CA ILE A 15 -2.96 6.91 -13.18
C ILE A 15 -3.69 7.83 -12.18
N ILE A 16 -3.16 7.89 -10.96
CA ILE A 16 -3.73 8.69 -9.87
C ILE A 16 -2.63 9.62 -9.36
N THR A 17 -2.92 10.91 -9.30
CA THR A 17 -1.96 11.94 -8.91
C THR A 17 -2.47 12.75 -7.73
N GLY A 18 -1.56 13.17 -6.85
CA GLY A 18 -1.87 13.93 -5.63
C GLY A 18 -2.05 13.03 -4.41
N SER A 19 -1.38 13.38 -3.31
CA SER A 19 -1.29 12.57 -2.10
C SER A 19 -2.66 12.17 -1.52
N GLU A 20 -3.62 13.09 -1.52
CA GLU A 20 -4.95 12.83 -1.00
C GLU A 20 -5.75 11.88 -1.90
N ASN A 21 -5.65 12.04 -3.23
CA ASN A 21 -6.30 11.12 -4.17
C ASN A 21 -5.72 9.71 -4.09
N ILE A 22 -4.39 9.62 -3.94
CA ILE A 22 -3.68 8.35 -3.76
C ILE A 22 -4.12 7.69 -2.45
N THR A 23 -4.17 8.44 -1.35
CA THR A 23 -4.60 7.90 -0.06
C THR A 23 -6.04 7.39 -0.12
N ASN A 24 -6.96 8.18 -0.67
CA ASN A 24 -8.36 7.77 -0.82
C ASN A 24 -8.50 6.54 -1.71
N PHE A 25 -7.74 6.46 -2.80
CA PHE A 25 -7.73 5.28 -3.64
C PHE A 25 -7.24 4.03 -2.89
N ILE A 26 -6.13 4.12 -2.16
CA ILE A 26 -5.60 3.02 -1.34
C ILE A 26 -6.63 2.55 -0.31
N LEU A 27 -7.31 3.47 0.37
CA LEU A 27 -8.35 3.11 1.35
C LEU A 27 -9.55 2.42 0.70
N GLU A 28 -9.97 2.87 -0.48
CA GLU A 28 -11.01 2.19 -1.25
C GLU A 28 -10.55 0.81 -1.75
N SER A 29 -9.28 0.67 -2.12
CA SER A 29 -8.66 -0.62 -2.45
C SER A 29 -8.69 -1.57 -1.26
N TYR A 30 -8.34 -1.10 -0.06
CA TYR A 30 -8.41 -1.91 1.16
C TYR A 30 -9.82 -2.47 1.39
N LYS A 31 -10.86 -1.65 1.19
CA LYS A 31 -12.27 -2.08 1.32
C LYS A 31 -12.65 -3.19 0.34
N ARG A 32 -12.01 -3.25 -0.84
CA ARG A 32 -12.26 -4.27 -1.87
C ARG A 32 -11.49 -5.58 -1.64
N ALA A 33 -10.41 -5.56 -0.86
CA ALA A 33 -9.60 -6.76 -0.57
C ALA A 33 -10.39 -7.81 0.21
N ASN A 34 -10.15 -9.09 -0.09
CA ASN A 34 -10.88 -10.23 0.49
C ASN A 34 -9.97 -11.34 1.03
N ARG A 35 -8.76 -11.50 0.52
CA ARG A 35 -7.87 -12.63 0.84
C ARG A 35 -6.53 -12.17 1.37
N ASN A 36 -5.82 -11.37 0.59
CA ASN A 36 -4.45 -11.01 0.89
C ASN A 36 -4.08 -9.61 0.39
N MET A 37 -3.07 -9.05 1.05
CA MET A 37 -2.39 -7.85 0.62
C MET A 37 -0.88 -8.05 0.80
N ASP A 38 -0.16 -7.82 -0.28
CA ASP A 38 1.30 -7.87 -0.31
C ASP A 38 1.84 -6.51 -0.68
N THR A 39 2.64 -5.91 0.18
CA THR A 39 3.30 -4.63 -0.12
C THR A 39 4.81 -4.75 -0.08
N CYS A 40 5.44 -4.01 -0.97
CA CYS A 40 6.87 -3.76 -0.97
C CYS A 40 7.03 -2.26 -0.97
N LEU A 41 7.52 -1.70 0.13
CA LEU A 41 7.78 -0.27 0.27
C LEU A 41 9.25 -0.05 0.58
N ASP A 42 9.79 1.08 0.13
CA ASP A 42 11.12 1.55 0.48
C ASP A 42 11.26 1.76 2.00
N PHE A 43 12.45 2.20 2.43
CA PHE A 43 12.77 2.37 3.85
C PHE A 43 11.87 3.38 4.60
N VAL A 44 11.13 4.24 3.90
CA VAL A 44 10.18 5.20 4.49
C VAL A 44 8.82 4.53 4.75
N GLY A 45 8.47 3.50 3.98
CA GLY A 45 7.20 2.79 4.04
C GLY A 45 6.70 2.45 5.45
N PRO A 46 7.52 1.85 6.34
CA PRO A 46 7.11 1.56 7.71
C PRO A 46 6.60 2.77 8.49
N SER A 47 7.28 3.92 8.33
CA SER A 47 6.90 5.15 9.03
C SER A 47 5.56 5.70 8.52
N LEU A 48 5.31 5.61 7.21
CA LEU A 48 4.04 6.03 6.61
C LEU A 48 2.87 5.21 7.17
N VAL A 49 3.02 3.88 7.19
CA VAL A 49 1.97 2.98 7.70
C VAL A 49 1.74 3.20 9.20
N ALA A 50 2.81 3.32 9.98
CA ALA A 50 2.72 3.47 11.44
C ALA A 50 2.11 4.83 11.87
N THR A 51 2.29 5.89 11.08
CA THR A 51 1.95 7.27 11.50
C THR A 51 0.70 7.84 10.84
N ASP A 52 0.31 7.39 9.63
CA ASP A 52 -0.96 7.79 9.03
C ASP A 52 -2.11 6.95 9.63
N HIS A 53 -2.84 7.56 10.55
CA HIS A 53 -3.99 6.94 11.24
C HIS A 53 -5.07 6.43 10.28
N ARG A 54 -5.27 7.04 9.10
CA ARG A 54 -6.26 6.56 8.12
C ARG A 54 -5.80 5.24 7.52
N ILE A 55 -4.52 5.17 7.15
CA ILE A 55 -3.91 3.95 6.62
C ILE A 55 -3.94 2.84 7.67
N MET A 56 -3.49 3.12 8.90
CA MET A 56 -3.49 2.13 9.98
C MET A 56 -4.91 1.64 10.33
N ASN A 57 -5.90 2.53 10.35
CA ASN A 57 -7.30 2.12 10.54
C ASN A 57 -7.78 1.20 9.40
N GLY A 58 -7.45 1.52 8.15
CA GLY A 58 -7.75 0.64 7.01
C GLY A 58 -7.06 -0.73 7.11
N VAL A 59 -5.83 -0.78 7.63
CA VAL A 59 -5.13 -2.04 7.95
C VAL A 59 -5.88 -2.83 9.02
N PHE A 60 -6.33 -2.19 10.11
CA PHE A 60 -7.14 -2.86 11.13
C PHE A 60 -8.46 -3.40 10.58
N GLU A 61 -9.15 -2.65 9.72
CA GLU A 61 -10.37 -3.14 9.06
C GLU A 61 -10.11 -4.36 8.18
N MET A 62 -8.98 -4.39 7.46
CA MET A 62 -8.57 -5.56 6.68
C MET A 62 -8.31 -6.77 7.59
N LEU A 63 -7.62 -6.58 8.71
CA LEU A 63 -7.38 -7.64 9.69
C LEU A 63 -8.67 -8.18 10.31
N GLN A 64 -9.63 -7.31 10.61
CA GLN A 64 -10.95 -7.73 11.11
C GLN A 64 -11.70 -8.59 10.09
N ARG A 65 -11.47 -8.37 8.79
CA ARG A 65 -11.99 -9.22 7.70
C ARG A 65 -11.20 -10.52 7.51
N GLY A 66 -10.13 -10.74 8.29
CA GLY A 66 -9.28 -11.94 8.19
C GLY A 66 -8.28 -11.91 7.02
N ILE A 67 -8.00 -10.73 6.47
CA ILE A 67 -7.08 -10.57 5.34
C ILE A 67 -5.64 -10.75 5.80
N LYS A 68 -4.88 -11.58 5.08
CA LYS A 68 -3.45 -11.75 5.35
C LYS A 68 -2.65 -10.59 4.76
N ILE A 69 -1.85 -9.92 5.59
CA ILE A 69 -1.00 -8.80 5.18
C ILE A 69 0.47 -9.19 5.28
N ARG A 70 1.24 -8.99 4.20
CA ARG A 70 2.69 -9.20 4.15
C ARG A 70 3.37 -7.94 3.64
N PHE A 71 4.46 -7.56 4.28
CA PHE A 71 5.13 -6.30 4.05
C PHE A 71 6.64 -6.53 3.87
N ILE A 72 7.19 -6.05 2.76
CA ILE A 72 8.61 -6.11 2.47
C ILE A 72 9.17 -4.69 2.49
N THR A 73 10.31 -4.48 3.16
CA THR A 73 11.00 -3.19 3.18
C THR A 73 12.49 -3.33 3.47
N ASP A 74 13.24 -2.28 3.18
CA ASP A 74 14.61 -2.15 3.66
C ASP A 74 14.60 -1.69 5.13
N VAL A 75 14.62 -2.67 6.03
CA VAL A 75 14.74 -2.42 7.48
C VAL A 75 16.13 -1.87 7.82
N THR A 76 16.17 -0.65 8.33
CA THR A 76 17.38 0.06 8.76
C THR A 76 17.31 0.40 10.25
N LYS A 77 18.39 0.96 10.81
CA LYS A 77 18.40 1.41 12.21
C LYS A 77 17.42 2.56 12.46
N GLU A 78 17.14 3.34 11.43
CA GLU A 78 16.30 4.53 11.48
C GLU A 78 14.80 4.17 11.47
N ASN A 79 14.41 3.05 10.85
CA ASN A 79 13.00 2.65 10.72
C ASN A 79 12.59 1.43 11.56
N ILE A 80 13.52 0.76 12.25
CA ILE A 80 13.25 -0.48 13.00
C ILE A 80 12.16 -0.30 14.07
N TYR A 81 12.03 0.89 14.66
CA TYR A 81 10.96 1.19 15.61
C TYR A 81 9.58 1.09 14.95
N TYR A 82 9.39 1.76 13.81
CA TYR A 82 8.14 1.66 13.04
C TYR A 82 7.88 0.25 12.52
N CYS A 83 8.93 -0.48 12.14
CA CYS A 83 8.79 -1.87 11.73
C CYS A 83 8.21 -2.72 12.87
N LYS A 84 8.65 -2.51 14.12
CA LYS A 84 8.09 -3.23 15.27
C LYS A 84 6.61 -2.92 15.48
N ASP A 85 6.21 -1.65 15.36
CA ASP A 85 4.80 -1.27 15.49
C ASP A 85 3.94 -1.92 14.39
N VAL A 86 4.44 -1.96 13.16
CA VAL A 86 3.74 -2.57 12.01
C VAL A 86 3.75 -4.10 12.07
N MET A 87 4.73 -4.72 12.74
CA MET A 87 4.79 -6.18 12.94
C MET A 87 3.67 -6.72 13.83
N GLU A 88 3.05 -5.89 14.67
CA GLU A 88 1.89 -6.28 15.47
C GLU A 88 0.66 -6.60 14.61
N VAL A 89 0.63 -6.11 13.37
CA VAL A 89 -0.50 -6.22 12.44
C VAL A 89 -0.18 -6.98 11.16
N CYS A 90 1.09 -7.24 10.83
CA CYS A 90 1.45 -7.97 9.60
C CYS A 90 2.81 -8.69 9.66
N GLU A 91 3.07 -9.58 8.70
CA GLU A 91 4.39 -10.19 8.52
C GLU A 91 5.34 -9.17 7.84
N ILE A 92 6.46 -8.81 8.49
CA ILE A 92 7.51 -7.98 7.87
C ILE A 92 8.71 -8.83 7.42
N ARG A 93 9.23 -8.56 6.22
CA ARG A 93 10.49 -9.12 5.71
C ARG A 93 11.45 -8.01 5.28
N HIS A 94 12.72 -8.18 5.65
CA HIS A 94 13.79 -7.27 5.25
C HIS A 94 14.37 -7.68 3.88
N ILE A 95 14.53 -6.71 2.98
CA ILE A 95 15.37 -6.82 1.79
C ILE A 95 16.16 -5.51 1.65
N GLU A 96 17.49 -5.64 1.66
CA GLU A 96 18.40 -4.50 1.52
C GLU A 96 18.26 -3.82 0.15
N GLY A 97 18.23 -2.49 0.13
CA GLY A 97 18.34 -1.70 -1.09
C GLY A 97 17.05 -1.53 -1.91
N ILE A 98 15.87 -1.82 -1.35
CA ILE A 98 14.58 -1.56 -2.02
C ILE A 98 14.45 -0.07 -2.39
N LYS A 99 14.01 0.19 -3.63
CA LYS A 99 13.73 1.55 -4.15
C LYS A 99 12.32 1.71 -4.74
N GLY A 100 11.58 0.62 -4.92
CA GLY A 100 10.23 0.65 -5.50
C GLY A 100 9.17 0.57 -4.41
N ASN A 101 8.03 1.21 -4.65
CA ASN A 101 6.85 1.13 -3.81
C ASN A 101 5.70 0.50 -4.60
N PHE A 102 5.19 -0.64 -4.15
CA PHE A 102 4.03 -1.27 -4.77
C PHE A 102 3.21 -2.10 -3.77
N GLY A 103 1.94 -2.33 -4.13
CA GLY A 103 1.01 -3.20 -3.42
C GLY A 103 0.25 -4.10 -4.37
N ILE A 104 -0.02 -5.33 -3.93
CA ILE A 104 -0.84 -6.32 -4.64
C ILE A 104 -1.96 -6.72 -3.70
N LEU A 105 -3.20 -6.61 -4.15
CA LEU A 105 -4.37 -7.07 -3.41
C LEU A 105 -5.01 -8.22 -4.18
N ASP A 106 -5.29 -9.32 -3.48
CA ASP A 106 -6.00 -10.50 -3.99
C ASP A 106 -5.47 -11.06 -5.34
N GLU A 107 -4.22 -10.77 -5.70
CA GLU A 107 -3.61 -11.12 -6.99
C GLU A 107 -4.38 -10.58 -8.22
N ASN A 108 -5.22 -9.56 -8.05
CA ASN A 108 -6.04 -8.98 -9.12
C ASN A 108 -5.94 -7.45 -9.22
N GLU A 109 -5.46 -6.76 -8.18
CA GLU A 109 -5.22 -5.33 -8.18
C GLU A 109 -3.74 -5.06 -7.90
N TYR A 110 -3.09 -4.27 -8.76
CA TYR A 110 -1.68 -3.94 -8.70
C TYR A 110 -1.50 -2.43 -8.63
N ASN A 111 -0.98 -1.96 -7.50
CA ASN A 111 -0.80 -0.56 -7.19
C ASN A 111 0.69 -0.22 -7.22
N LEU A 112 1.10 0.58 -8.20
CA LEU A 112 2.44 1.17 -8.24
C LEU A 112 2.38 2.55 -7.60
N LEU A 113 3.21 2.77 -6.59
CA LEU A 113 3.30 4.01 -5.82
C LEU A 113 4.63 4.70 -6.16
N GLY A 114 4.60 5.98 -6.48
CA GLY A 114 5.78 6.75 -6.90
C GLY A 114 5.64 8.23 -6.59
#